data_AF-A0A957ACY4-F1
#
_entry.id   AF-A0A957ACY4-F1
#
_cell.length_a   1.000
_cell.length_b   1.000
_cell.length_c   1.000
_cell.angle_alpha   90.00
_cell.angle_beta   90.00
_cell.angle_gamma   90.00
#
_symmetry.space_group_name_H-M   'P 1'
#
loop_
_entity.id
_entity.type
_entity.pdbx_description
1 polymer ?
#
loop_
_entity_poly.entity_id
_entity_poly.type
_entity_poly.pdbx_seq_one_letter_code
_entity_poly.pdbx_strand_id
1 'polypeptide(L)'
;PTPDQRSYNTESGQAIARLVTASQGRALALFTSHGSLRAAAGAAREALEAEGIAVLVQGEDGNPRQLTEALKSDPRAVIFGTSSFWEGVDVRGDALSNLIIARLPFAVPTDPVYRARSEQFDNPFGEYALPSAILRFRQG
;
A
#
# COMPACT_ATOMS: atom_id res chain seq x y z
N PRO A 1 5.28 -17.45 2.49
CA PRO A 1 6.21 -16.96 3.54
C PRO A 1 5.46 -16.22 4.66
N THR A 2 5.97 -16.26 5.89
CA THR A 2 5.43 -15.43 6.96
C THR A 2 5.82 -13.96 6.75
N PRO A 3 5.00 -12.99 7.21
CA PRO A 3 5.14 -11.58 6.83
C PRO A 3 6.40 -10.87 7.39
N ASP A 4 7.16 -11.53 8.25
CA ASP A 4 8.38 -11.02 8.89
C ASP A 4 9.67 -11.46 8.16
N GLN A 5 9.55 -12.29 7.12
CA GLN A 5 10.70 -12.70 6.32
C GLN A 5 11.03 -11.62 5.29
N ARG A 6 12.32 -11.30 5.12
CA ARG A 6 12.79 -10.41 4.04
C ARG A 6 12.30 -10.85 2.65
N SER A 7 12.13 -12.16 2.43
CA SER A 7 11.56 -12.73 1.21
C SER A 7 10.12 -12.27 0.95
N TYR A 8 9.30 -12.02 1.98
CA TYR A 8 7.91 -11.60 1.82
C TYR A 8 7.79 -10.30 1.01
N ASN A 9 8.60 -9.28 1.33
CA ASN A 9 8.54 -7.99 0.63
C ASN A 9 9.03 -8.12 -0.82
N THR A 10 10.07 -8.93 -1.06
CA THR A 10 10.59 -9.20 -2.41
C THR A 10 9.57 -9.96 -3.25
N GLU A 11 8.98 -11.03 -2.73
CA GLU A 11 7.92 -11.80 -3.40
C GLU A 11 6.68 -10.95 -3.65
N SER A 12 6.32 -10.07 -2.69
CA SER A 12 5.25 -9.10 -2.85
C SER A 12 5.55 -8.13 -3.99
N GLY A 13 6.77 -7.61 -4.08
CA GLY A 13 7.21 -6.76 -5.18
C GLY A 13 7.06 -7.43 -6.55
N GLN A 14 7.47 -8.70 -6.67
CA GLN A 14 7.29 -9.48 -7.91
C GLN A 14 5.82 -9.72 -8.25
N ALA A 15 4.97 -9.98 -7.26
CA ALA A 15 3.54 -10.12 -7.46
C ALA A 15 2.89 -8.80 -7.90
N ILE A 16 3.29 -7.69 -7.28
CA ILE A 16 2.87 -6.34 -7.66
C ILE A 16 3.28 -6.06 -9.11
N ALA A 17 4.53 -6.36 -9.50
CA ALA A 17 4.98 -6.17 -10.87
C ALA A 17 4.06 -6.88 -11.88
N ARG A 18 3.73 -8.15 -11.65
CA ARG A 18 2.80 -8.89 -12.53
C ARG A 18 1.41 -8.26 -12.61
N LEU A 19 0.85 -7.83 -11.48
CA LEU A 19 -0.46 -7.19 -11.43
C LEU A 19 -0.48 -5.84 -12.16
N VAL A 20 0.56 -5.03 -11.94
CA VAL A 20 0.71 -3.70 -12.53
C VAL A 20 0.96 -3.80 -14.04
N THR A 21 1.77 -4.75 -14.50
CA THR A 21 1.95 -5.03 -15.93
C THR A 21 0.63 -5.43 -16.58
N ALA A 22 -0.15 -6.31 -15.92
CA ALA A 22 -1.46 -6.72 -16.42
C ALA A 22 -2.47 -5.55 -16.47
N SER A 23 -2.38 -4.59 -15.54
CA SER A 23 -3.21 -3.37 -15.55
C SER A 23 -2.62 -2.22 -16.36
N GLN A 24 -1.44 -2.40 -16.98
CA GLN A 24 -0.72 -1.37 -17.74
C GLN A 24 -0.46 -0.08 -16.94
N GLY A 25 -0.14 -0.21 -15.65
CA GLY A 25 0.01 0.92 -14.74
C GLY A 25 -1.30 1.24 -13.99
N ARG A 26 -1.56 2.54 -13.79
CA ARG A 26 -2.72 3.09 -13.07
C ARG A 26 -2.90 2.46 -11.70
N ALA A 27 -1.79 2.29 -10.99
CA ALA A 27 -1.73 1.46 -9.80
C ALA A 27 -1.19 2.18 -8.58
N LEU A 28 -1.63 1.73 -7.41
CA LEU A 28 -1.18 2.23 -6.12
C LEU A 28 -1.07 1.06 -5.15
N ALA A 29 0.15 0.81 -4.70
CA ALA A 29 0.51 -0.25 -3.77
C ALA A 29 0.79 0.33 -2.38
N LEU A 30 0.00 -0.07 -1.39
CA LEU A 30 0.07 0.42 -0.03
C LEU A 30 0.77 -0.55 0.92
N PHE A 31 1.64 0.02 1.75
CA PHE A 31 2.46 -0.70 2.72
C PHE A 31 2.30 -0.11 4.12
N THR A 32 2.55 -0.93 5.15
CA THR A 32 2.48 -0.49 6.56
C THR A 32 3.79 0.12 7.07
N SER A 33 4.86 0.11 6.28
CA SER A 33 6.14 0.72 6.64
C SER A 33 6.92 1.16 5.40
N HIS A 34 7.74 2.21 5.54
CA HIS A 34 8.66 2.64 4.48
C HIS A 34 9.71 1.57 4.15
N GLY A 35 10.10 0.73 5.11
CA GLY A 35 11.05 -0.37 4.87
C GLY A 35 10.48 -1.41 3.92
N SER A 36 9.25 -1.87 4.15
CA SER A 36 8.56 -2.81 3.25
C SER A 36 8.30 -2.20 1.88
N LEU A 37 7.90 -0.93 1.86
CA LEU A 37 7.67 -0.16 0.64
C LEU A 37 8.90 -0.15 -0.25
N ARG A 38 10.06 0.28 0.27
CA ARG A 38 11.32 0.34 -0.50
C ARG A 38 11.78 -1.02 -0.98
N ALA A 39 11.67 -2.05 -0.14
CA ALA A 39 12.06 -3.41 -0.51
C ALA A 39 11.21 -3.95 -1.67
N ALA A 40 9.89 -3.76 -1.62
CA ALA A 40 9.00 -4.19 -2.69
C ALA A 40 9.17 -3.35 -3.97
N ALA A 41 9.33 -2.03 -3.85
CA ALA A 41 9.58 -1.15 -4.99
C ALA A 41 10.88 -1.53 -5.72
N GLY A 42 11.98 -1.75 -4.97
CA GLY A 42 13.25 -2.20 -5.55
C GLY A 42 13.14 -3.55 -6.27
N ALA A 43 12.34 -4.49 -5.74
CA ALA A 43 12.11 -5.79 -6.38
C ALA A 43 11.22 -5.72 -7.64
N ALA A 44 10.36 -4.71 -7.75
CA ALA A 44 9.44 -4.54 -8.88
C ALA A 44 10.02 -3.64 -10.00
N ARG A 45 10.96 -2.76 -9.67
CA ARG A 45 11.41 -1.65 -10.52
C ARG A 45 11.90 -2.10 -11.90
N GLU A 46 12.89 -2.99 -11.94
CA GLU A 46 13.48 -3.45 -13.21
C GLU A 46 12.43 -4.03 -14.17
N ALA A 47 11.56 -4.90 -13.67
CA ALA A 47 10.53 -5.54 -14.47
C ALA A 47 9.48 -4.55 -15.00
N LEU A 48 9.12 -3.55 -14.20
CA LEU A 48 8.12 -2.55 -14.58
C LEU A 48 8.68 -1.49 -15.53
N GLU A 49 9.91 -1.03 -15.29
CA GLU A 49 10.57 -0.06 -16.17
C GLU A 49 10.89 -0.66 -17.54
N ALA A 50 11.20 -1.97 -17.62
CA ALA A 50 11.35 -2.69 -18.88
C ALA A 50 10.05 -2.70 -19.72
N GLU A 51 8.89 -2.68 -19.06
CA GLU A 51 7.57 -2.54 -19.66
C GLU A 51 7.17 -1.07 -19.86
N GLY A 52 8.05 -0.10 -19.61
CA GLY A 52 7.75 1.33 -19.71
C GLY A 52 6.68 1.79 -18.72
N ILE A 53 6.67 1.21 -17.50
CA ILE A 53 5.82 1.63 -16.39
C ILE A 53 6.71 2.27 -15.31
N ALA A 54 6.45 3.53 -14.99
CA ALA A 54 7.21 4.27 -13.99
C ALA A 54 6.92 3.77 -12.56
N VAL A 55 7.97 3.55 -11.77
CA VAL A 55 7.86 3.21 -10.34
C VAL A 55 8.12 4.45 -9.49
N LEU A 56 7.05 4.95 -8.87
CA LEU A 56 7.03 6.16 -8.05
C LEU A 56 6.96 5.79 -6.55
N VAL A 57 7.89 6.27 -5.75
CA VAL A 57 8.11 5.82 -4.38
C VAL A 57 7.94 6.99 -3.40
N GLN A 58 7.00 6.86 -2.45
CA GLN A 58 6.76 7.88 -1.44
C GLN A 58 8.00 8.12 -0.56
N GLY A 59 8.44 9.38 -0.51
CA GLY A 59 9.63 9.81 0.23
C GLY A 59 10.91 9.76 -0.59
N GLU A 60 10.89 9.19 -1.81
CA GLU A 60 12.01 9.24 -2.77
C GLU A 60 11.64 10.16 -3.95
N ASP A 61 10.51 9.88 -4.61
CA ASP A 61 10.08 10.61 -5.82
C ASP A 61 9.14 11.80 -5.51
N GLY A 62 8.72 11.95 -4.24
CA GLY A 62 7.90 13.07 -3.81
C GLY A 62 6.96 12.78 -2.64
N ASN A 63 6.19 13.80 -2.28
CA ASN A 63 5.09 13.68 -1.32
C ASN A 63 3.81 13.10 -1.98
N PRO A 64 2.83 12.62 -1.20
CA PRO A 64 1.64 11.98 -1.76
C PRO A 64 0.89 12.78 -2.82
N ARG A 65 0.82 14.11 -2.65
CA ARG A 65 0.18 15.00 -3.62
C ARG A 65 0.94 15.01 -4.95
N GLN A 66 2.26 15.17 -4.92
CA GLN A 66 3.10 15.17 -6.12
C GLN A 66 3.00 13.84 -6.88
N LEU A 67 3.07 12.72 -6.16
CA LEU A 67 2.98 11.39 -6.77
C LEU A 67 1.61 11.15 -7.41
N THR A 68 0.56 11.63 -6.77
CA THR A 68 -0.80 11.55 -7.33
C THR A 68 -0.93 12.36 -8.61
N GLU A 69 -0.41 13.58 -8.64
CA GLU A 69 -0.43 14.40 -9.86
C GLU A 69 0.41 13.79 -10.98
N ALA A 70 1.54 13.14 -10.64
CA ALA A 70 2.33 12.37 -11.60
C ALA A 70 1.53 11.20 -12.19
N LEU A 71 0.84 10.40 -11.36
CA LEU A 71 0.00 9.30 -11.81
C LEU A 71 -1.20 9.77 -12.67
N LYS A 72 -1.77 10.93 -12.36
CA LYS A 72 -2.83 11.54 -13.19
C LYS A 72 -2.31 11.99 -14.55
N SER A 73 -1.06 12.44 -14.61
CA SER A 73 -0.43 12.96 -15.83
C SER A 73 0.10 11.83 -16.72
N ASP A 74 0.62 10.76 -16.12
CA ASP A 74 1.07 9.56 -16.80
C ASP A 74 0.43 8.31 -16.18
N PRO A 75 -0.58 7.70 -16.86
CA PRO A 75 -1.23 6.50 -16.37
C PRO A 75 -0.31 5.27 -16.42
N ARG A 76 0.81 5.29 -17.15
CA ARG A 76 1.80 4.19 -17.13
C ARG A 76 2.72 4.33 -15.91
N ALA A 77 2.14 4.44 -14.72
CA ALA A 77 2.87 4.53 -13.48
C ALA A 77 2.21 3.67 -12.38
N VAL A 78 3.03 3.31 -11.40
CA VAL A 78 2.59 2.75 -10.13
C VAL A 78 3.21 3.55 -8.99
N ILE A 79 2.38 3.90 -8.02
CA ILE A 79 2.83 4.53 -6.78
C ILE A 79 3.00 3.45 -5.70
N PHE A 80 4.14 3.46 -5.02
CA PHE A 80 4.40 2.72 -3.80
C PHE A 80 4.31 3.69 -2.62
N GLY A 81 3.25 3.57 -1.82
CA GLY A 81 2.92 4.46 -0.70
C GLY A 81 2.78 3.72 0.62
N THR A 82 2.89 4.44 1.74
CA THR A 82 2.52 3.90 3.06
C THR A 82 1.03 4.12 3.31
N SER A 83 0.47 3.49 4.35
CA SER A 83 -0.95 3.65 4.70
C SER A 83 -1.38 5.11 4.94
N SER A 84 -0.47 6.02 5.32
CA SER A 84 -0.78 7.45 5.44
C SER A 84 -0.97 8.15 4.08
N PHE A 85 -0.64 7.49 2.98
CA PHE A 85 -0.93 7.99 1.63
C PHE A 85 -2.44 8.12 1.40
N TRP A 86 -3.25 7.24 2.02
CA TRP A 86 -4.72 7.21 1.88
C TRP A 86 -5.42 8.43 2.49
N GLU A 87 -4.85 9.03 3.55
CA GLU A 87 -5.53 10.09 4.32
C GLU A 87 -5.55 11.46 3.61
N GLY A 88 -4.83 11.62 2.49
CA GLY A 88 -4.64 12.92 1.84
C GLY A 88 -4.84 12.93 0.34
N VAL A 89 -5.34 11.85 -0.26
CA VAL A 89 -5.32 11.68 -1.72
C VAL A 89 -6.70 11.34 -2.27
N ASP A 90 -7.25 12.26 -3.06
CA ASP A 90 -8.48 12.07 -3.83
C ASP A 90 -8.13 11.58 -5.25
N VAL A 91 -7.96 10.26 -5.42
CA VAL A 91 -7.79 9.66 -6.76
C VAL A 91 -9.14 9.24 -7.31
N ARG A 92 -9.91 10.20 -7.83
CA ARG A 92 -11.18 9.92 -8.52
C ARG A 92 -10.97 9.58 -9.99
N GLY A 93 -11.87 8.73 -10.49
CA GLY A 93 -12.01 8.43 -11.91
C GLY A 93 -10.95 7.47 -12.44
N ASP A 94 -10.69 7.55 -13.73
CA ASP A 94 -9.79 6.64 -14.44
C ASP A 94 -8.32 6.74 -14.02
N ALA A 95 -7.89 7.70 -13.18
CA ALA A 95 -6.48 7.81 -12.83
C ALA A 95 -5.94 6.58 -12.04
N LEU A 96 -6.80 5.88 -11.30
CA LEU A 96 -6.43 4.69 -10.53
C LEU A 96 -7.40 3.55 -10.80
N SER A 97 -6.91 2.46 -11.38
CA SER A 97 -7.71 1.26 -11.67
C SER A 97 -7.25 0.04 -10.88
N ASN A 98 -6.09 0.10 -10.21
CA ASN A 98 -5.53 -1.03 -9.47
C ASN A 98 -5.01 -0.59 -8.09
N LEU A 99 -5.76 -0.92 -7.04
CA LEU A 99 -5.34 -0.72 -5.66
C LEU A 99 -4.81 -2.03 -5.09
N ILE A 100 -3.55 -2.05 -4.70
CA ILE A 100 -2.88 -3.21 -4.10
C ILE A 100 -2.57 -2.89 -2.65
N ILE A 101 -2.98 -3.76 -1.73
CA ILE A 101 -2.76 -3.56 -0.29
C ILE A 101 -1.95 -4.75 0.22
N ALA A 102 -0.69 -4.49 0.55
CA ALA A 102 0.24 -5.55 0.98
C ALA A 102 -0.10 -6.09 2.37
N ARG A 103 -0.80 -5.31 3.20
CA ARG A 103 -1.27 -5.70 4.54
C ARG A 103 -2.43 -4.80 4.99
N LEU A 104 -3.43 -5.39 5.65
CA LEU A 104 -4.54 -4.64 6.23
C LEU A 104 -4.07 -3.65 7.32
N PRO A 105 -4.70 -2.47 7.46
CA PRO A 105 -4.28 -1.40 8.36
C PRO A 105 -4.74 -1.65 9.81
N PHE A 106 -4.28 -2.75 10.40
CA PHE A 106 -4.53 -3.04 11.82
C PHE A 106 -3.87 -2.00 12.72
N ALA A 107 -4.51 -1.70 13.85
CA ALA A 107 -3.90 -0.87 14.88
C ALA A 107 -2.69 -1.59 15.50
N VAL A 108 -1.72 -0.80 16.00
CA VAL A 108 -0.54 -1.34 16.67
C VAL A 108 -0.99 -1.97 18.00
N PRO A 109 -0.71 -3.26 18.26
CA PRO A 109 -1.17 -3.91 19.49
C PRO A 109 -0.61 -3.31 20.78
N THR A 110 0.53 -2.61 20.72
CA THR A 110 1.13 -1.91 21.86
C THR A 110 0.52 -0.54 22.14
N ASP A 111 -0.37 -0.04 21.27
CA ASP A 111 -1.07 1.22 21.48
C ASP A 111 -1.98 1.11 22.74
N PRO A 112 -1.83 2.02 23.72
CA PRO A 112 -2.59 1.95 24.97
C PRO A 112 -4.12 2.01 24.77
N VAL A 113 -4.59 2.77 23.79
CA VAL A 113 -6.02 2.93 23.50
C VAL A 113 -6.56 1.66 22.85
N TYR A 114 -5.81 1.08 21.90
CA TYR A 114 -6.18 -0.18 21.29
C TYR A 114 -6.26 -1.30 22.32
N ARG A 115 -5.28 -1.40 23.23
CA ARG A 115 -5.30 -2.38 24.33
C ARG A 115 -6.52 -2.25 25.23
N ALA A 116 -6.75 -1.04 25.75
CA ALA A 116 -7.87 -0.80 26.67
C ALA A 116 -9.23 -1.10 26.04
N ARG A 117 -9.38 -0.86 24.73
CA ARG A 117 -10.61 -1.21 23.99
C ARG A 117 -10.70 -2.70 23.68
N SER A 118 -9.58 -3.35 23.38
CA SER A 118 -9.53 -4.79 23.09
C SER A 118 -9.95 -5.62 24.31
N GLU A 119 -9.61 -5.19 25.52
CA GLU A 119 -9.98 -5.86 26.78
C GLU A 119 -11.51 -5.92 27.03
N GLN A 120 -12.32 -5.19 26.25
CA GLN A 120 -13.78 -5.16 26.38
C GLN A 120 -14.50 -6.26 25.59
N PHE A 121 -13.77 -7.11 24.84
CA PHE A 121 -14.34 -8.10 23.93
C PHE A 121 -13.78 -9.50 24.20
N ASP A 122 -14.61 -10.53 24.05
CA ASP A 122 -14.21 -11.94 24.20
C ASP A 122 -13.33 -12.41 23.02
N ASN A 123 -13.63 -11.93 21.80
CA ASN A 123 -12.76 -12.09 20.63
C ASN A 123 -12.31 -10.72 20.08
N PRO A 124 -11.25 -10.13 20.66
CA PRO A 124 -10.78 -8.79 20.26
C PRO A 124 -10.39 -8.67 18.78
N PHE A 125 -9.91 -9.75 18.17
CA PHE A 125 -9.56 -9.74 16.75
C PHE A 125 -10.81 -9.60 15.87
N GLY A 126 -11.79 -10.50 16.07
CA GLY A 126 -13.00 -10.54 15.25
C GLY A 126 -13.97 -9.40 15.52
N GLU A 127 -14.07 -8.97 16.78
CA GLU A 127 -15.09 -8.02 17.23
C GLU A 127 -14.59 -6.57 17.21
N TYR A 128 -13.28 -6.35 17.27
CA TYR A 128 -12.71 -5.00 17.32
C TYR A 128 -11.67 -4.74 16.25
N ALA A 129 -10.61 -5.54 16.17
CA ALA A 129 -9.46 -5.29 15.29
C ALA A 129 -9.85 -5.31 13.81
N LEU A 130 -10.55 -6.36 13.37
CA LEU A 130 -10.97 -6.56 11.99
C LEU A 130 -12.00 -5.51 11.54
N PRO A 131 -13.11 -5.25 12.27
CA PRO A 131 -14.03 -4.17 11.93
C PRO A 131 -13.35 -2.80 11.86
N SER A 132 -12.44 -2.51 12.79
CA SER A 132 -11.68 -1.25 12.79
C SER A 132 -10.75 -1.13 11.58
N ALA A 133 -10.06 -2.21 11.20
CA ALA A 133 -9.21 -2.23 10.00
C ALA A 133 -10.04 -2.06 8.71
N ILE A 134 -11.23 -2.65 8.64
CA ILE A 134 -12.16 -2.47 7.52
C ILE A 134 -12.65 -1.02 7.44
N LEU A 135 -13.01 -0.41 8.57
CA LEU A 135 -13.42 1.00 8.61
C LEU A 135 -12.31 1.93 8.15
N ARG A 136 -11.08 1.73 8.64
CA ARG A 136 -9.89 2.48 8.17
C ARG A 136 -9.64 2.28 6.68
N PHE A 137 -9.82 1.05 6.20
CA PHE A 137 -9.69 0.74 4.77
C PHE A 137 -10.73 1.47 3.91
N ARG A 138 -11.98 1.58 4.37
CA ARG A 138 -13.05 2.28 3.63
C ARG A 138 -12.94 3.81 3.64
N GLN A 139 -12.14 4.36 4.55
CA GLN A 139 -12.06 5.81 4.80
C GLN A 139 -10.95 6.53 4.04
N GLY A 140 -10.05 5.80 3.38
CA GLY A 140 -9.22 6.42 2.35
C GLY A 140 -9.50 5.84 0.98
#